data_AF-A0A957Y9B5-F1
#
_entry.id   AF-A0A957Y9B5-F1
#
_cell.length_a   1.000
_cell.length_b   1.000
_cell.length_c   1.000
_cell.angle_alpha   90.00
_cell.angle_beta   90.00
_cell.angle_gamma   90.00
#
_symmetry.space_group_name_H-M   'P 1'
#
loop_
_entity.id
_entity.type
_entity.pdbx_description
1 polymer ?
#
loop_
_entity_poly.entity_id
_entity_poly.type
_entity_poly.pdbx_seq_one_letter_code
_entity_poly.pdbx_strand_id
1 'polypeptide(L)'
;MTNKLKILCALATLLFIPLFTYIYLFTQQSRRYKKLEHAQKDMLTTYGNTLKLNRYLPKKLPNFKERVISITDFLPESTFLELRDIILKELKTERSYLPGHKKGGTVSYEELHYSAPKIIAFYHSAQLREIVSHIVGEPVTPTPIYDQSSCSLLYYDKPGDHIGWHYDHNFYNGRHFTALIPIINQHLATNALSSTQLFVKKNGREEVIPTPPNTLVVFEGAKTLHKVTPLGPDERRVLLSMTFSTTPKAALHKEVARRVKDTAFFGIRALWT
;
A
#
# COMPACT_ATOMS: atom_id res chain seq x y z
N MET A 1 13.27 15.74 54.13
CA MET A 1 12.43 15.98 52.93
C MET A 1 10.98 15.70 53.28
N THR A 2 10.09 16.68 53.09
CA THR A 2 8.66 16.55 53.40
C THR A 2 7.98 15.52 52.47
N ASN A 3 6.93 14.83 52.95
CA ASN A 3 6.17 13.85 52.15
C ASN A 3 5.65 14.43 50.82
N LYS A 4 5.35 15.73 50.77
CA LYS A 4 4.99 16.45 49.54
C LYS A 4 6.09 16.42 48.47
N LEU A 5 7.36 16.55 48.86
CA LEU A 5 8.49 16.54 47.92
C LEU A 5 8.75 15.14 47.35
N LYS A 6 8.53 14.08 48.13
CA LYS A 6 8.61 12.69 47.65
C LYS A 6 7.50 12.34 46.65
N ILE A 7 6.27 12.81 46.91
CA ILE A 7 5.13 12.61 46.00
C ILE A 7 5.32 13.41 44.70
N LEU A 8 5.83 14.64 44.77
CA LEU A 8 6.14 15.44 43.58
C LEU A 8 7.24 14.78 42.72
N CYS A 9 8.30 14.28 43.35
CA CYS A 9 9.36 13.55 42.66
C CYS A 9 8.86 12.26 42.03
N ALA A 10 8.00 11.50 42.71
CA ALA A 10 7.38 10.27 42.19
C ALA A 10 6.44 10.54 41.00
N LEU A 11 5.59 11.57 41.09
CA LEU A 11 4.72 11.99 39.98
C LEU A 11 5.52 12.53 38.78
N ALA A 12 6.59 13.27 39.04
CA ALA A 12 7.52 13.68 38.00
C ALA A 12 8.18 12.47 37.34
N THR A 13 8.68 11.48 38.09
CA THR A 13 9.26 10.26 37.48
C THR A 13 8.26 9.46 36.66
N LEU A 14 7.01 9.37 37.12
CA LEU A 14 5.90 8.71 36.42
C LEU A 14 5.54 9.38 35.07
N LEU A 15 5.79 10.68 34.89
CA LEU A 15 5.54 11.42 33.66
C LEU A 15 6.79 11.58 32.77
N PHE A 16 7.98 11.70 33.37
CA PHE A 16 9.24 11.92 32.63
C PHE A 16 9.75 10.66 31.94
N ILE A 17 9.58 9.47 32.53
CA ILE A 17 9.98 8.21 31.90
C ILE A 17 9.21 7.97 30.60
N PRO A 18 7.86 7.99 30.57
CA PRO A 18 7.12 7.78 29.33
C PRO A 18 7.37 8.90 28.30
N LEU A 19 7.59 10.14 28.73
CA LEU A 19 7.94 11.24 27.83
C LEU A 19 9.34 11.07 27.22
N PHE A 20 10.35 10.68 28.01
CA PHE A 20 11.70 10.44 27.52
C PHE A 20 11.76 9.22 26.61
N THR A 21 11.07 8.13 26.97
CA THR A 21 10.90 6.96 26.11
C THR A 21 10.19 7.35 24.81
N TYR A 22 9.12 8.13 24.86
CA TYR A 22 8.43 8.63 23.67
C TYR A 22 9.34 9.47 22.76
N ILE A 23 10.09 10.43 23.33
CA ILE A 23 11.04 11.26 22.57
C ILE A 23 12.16 10.40 21.97
N TYR A 24 12.71 9.45 22.74
CA TYR A 24 13.74 8.53 22.26
C TYR A 24 13.24 7.68 21.08
N LEU A 25 12.03 7.13 21.19
CA LEU A 25 11.42 6.34 20.12
C LEU A 25 11.10 7.19 18.90
N PHE A 26 10.53 8.39 19.09
CA PHE A 26 10.24 9.32 18.00
C PHE A 26 11.51 9.75 17.24
N THR A 27 12.61 10.00 17.96
CA THR A 27 13.89 10.36 17.35
C THR A 27 14.55 9.19 16.63
N GLN A 28 14.51 7.98 17.20
CA GLN A 28 14.91 6.74 16.54
C GLN A 28 14.15 6.53 15.22
N GLN A 29 12.82 6.63 15.27
CA GLN A 29 11.92 6.51 14.13
C GLN A 29 12.25 7.54 13.04
N SER A 30 12.40 8.81 13.42
CA SER A 30 12.75 9.89 12.50
C SER A 30 14.10 9.65 11.81
N ARG A 31 15.11 9.16 12.55
CA ARG A 31 16.42 8.80 11.97
C ARG A 31 16.30 7.65 10.99
N ARG A 32 15.47 6.66 11.28
CA ARG A 32 15.23 5.51 10.41
C ARG A 32 14.60 5.92 9.09
N TYR A 33 13.54 6.73 9.11
CA TYR A 33 12.95 7.25 7.87
C TYR A 33 13.88 8.15 7.08
N LYS A 34 14.73 8.96 7.74
CA LYS A 34 15.77 9.72 7.02
C LYS A 34 16.76 8.80 6.29
N LYS A 35 17.16 7.69 6.90
CA LYS A 35 18.01 6.67 6.24
C LYS A 35 17.27 6.03 5.07
N LEU A 36 16.00 5.69 5.26
CA LEU A 36 15.15 5.10 4.23
C LEU A 36 14.97 6.06 3.04
N GLU A 37 14.74 7.35 3.28
CA GLU A 37 14.66 8.40 2.24
C GLU A 37 15.94 8.50 1.44
N HIS A 38 17.10 8.42 2.11
CA HIS A 38 18.39 8.45 1.42
C HIS A 38 18.57 7.19 0.55
N ALA A 39 18.33 6.01 1.12
CA ALA A 39 18.38 4.75 0.39
C ALA A 39 17.42 4.74 -0.81
N GLN A 40 16.22 5.30 -0.65
CA GLN A 40 15.25 5.44 -1.73
C GLN A 40 15.84 6.27 -2.88
N LYS A 41 16.48 7.42 -2.60
CA LYS A 41 17.10 8.25 -3.65
C LYS A 41 18.18 7.49 -4.43
N ASP A 42 18.99 6.71 -3.75
CA ASP A 42 20.03 5.88 -4.39
C ASP A 42 19.40 4.78 -5.24
N MET A 43 18.34 4.13 -4.74
CA MET A 43 17.56 3.12 -5.49
C MET A 43 16.92 3.72 -6.74
N LEU A 44 16.35 4.93 -6.66
CA LEU A 44 15.75 5.60 -7.82
C LEU A 44 16.80 5.93 -8.87
N THR A 45 18.00 6.33 -8.45
CA THR A 45 19.12 6.59 -9.36
C THR A 45 19.58 5.29 -10.04
N THR A 46 19.62 4.18 -9.29
CA THR A 46 20.10 2.88 -9.78
C THR A 46 19.10 2.18 -10.68
N TYR A 47 17.82 2.17 -10.30
CA TYR A 47 16.77 1.34 -10.90
C TYR A 47 15.66 2.13 -11.61
N GLY A 48 15.63 3.46 -11.51
CA GLY A 48 14.52 4.29 -12.01
C GLY A 48 14.24 4.15 -13.51
N ASN A 49 15.22 3.66 -14.28
CA ASN A 49 15.11 3.43 -15.72
C ASN A 49 15.07 1.95 -16.13
N THR A 50 15.11 1.01 -15.18
CA THR A 50 15.18 -0.43 -15.51
C THR A 50 13.83 -0.99 -15.94
N LEU A 51 12.76 -0.59 -15.24
CA LEU A 51 11.40 -1.04 -15.53
C LEU A 51 10.72 -0.01 -16.42
N LYS A 52 10.56 -0.35 -17.71
CA LYS A 52 9.96 0.54 -18.71
C LYS A 52 8.45 0.34 -18.74
N LEU A 53 7.68 1.41 -18.71
CA LEU A 53 6.26 1.33 -19.02
C LEU A 53 6.06 1.28 -20.54
N ASN A 54 4.86 0.86 -20.96
CA ASN A 54 4.47 0.86 -22.35
C ASN A 54 4.63 2.28 -22.91
N ARG A 55 5.50 2.45 -23.92
CA ARG A 55 5.65 3.76 -24.62
C ARG A 55 4.35 4.19 -25.30
N TYR A 56 3.48 3.22 -25.59
CA TYR A 56 2.17 3.43 -26.20
C TYR A 56 1.09 3.35 -25.14
N LEU A 57 1.02 4.38 -24.29
CA LEU A 57 -0.22 4.63 -23.58
C LEU A 57 -1.31 4.90 -24.63
N PRO A 58 -2.56 4.43 -24.41
CA PRO A 58 -3.67 4.79 -25.27
C PRO A 58 -3.70 6.30 -25.47
N LYS A 59 -3.78 6.77 -26.73
CA LYS A 59 -3.83 8.21 -27.06
C LYS A 59 -4.90 8.97 -26.26
N LYS A 60 -5.94 8.26 -25.83
CA LYS A 60 -6.95 8.74 -24.91
C LYS A 60 -7.08 7.73 -23.77
N LEU A 61 -6.58 8.09 -22.60
CA LEU A 61 -6.85 7.34 -21.38
C LEU A 61 -8.32 7.53 -20.98
N PRO A 62 -8.94 6.51 -20.38
CA PRO A 62 -10.29 6.64 -19.85
C PRO A 62 -10.35 7.72 -18.76
N ASN A 63 -11.48 8.43 -18.70
CA ASN A 63 -11.69 9.42 -17.63
C ASN A 63 -12.07 8.72 -16.31
N PHE A 64 -11.78 9.38 -15.21
CA PHE A 64 -12.00 8.85 -13.86
C PHE A 64 -13.32 9.32 -13.22
N LYS A 65 -14.36 9.57 -14.02
CA LYS A 65 -15.64 10.12 -13.53
C LYS A 65 -16.31 9.23 -12.48
N GLU A 66 -16.19 7.91 -12.64
CA GLU A 66 -16.76 6.92 -11.71
C GLU A 66 -15.85 6.58 -10.53
N ARG A 67 -14.71 7.26 -10.38
CA ARG A 67 -13.72 7.05 -9.30
C ARG A 67 -13.12 5.65 -9.22
N VAL A 68 -13.25 4.87 -10.29
CA VAL A 68 -12.56 3.60 -10.51
C VAL A 68 -12.43 3.36 -12.00
N ILE A 69 -11.30 2.78 -12.40
CA ILE A 69 -11.03 2.36 -13.77
C ILE A 69 -10.13 1.12 -13.76
N SER A 70 -10.21 0.30 -14.82
CA SER A 70 -9.31 -0.81 -15.09
C SER A 70 -8.72 -0.72 -16.50
N ILE A 71 -7.44 -1.00 -16.64
CA ILE A 71 -6.71 -1.06 -17.92
C ILE A 71 -5.98 -2.41 -17.96
N THR A 72 -6.38 -3.29 -18.87
CA THR A 72 -5.72 -4.59 -19.08
C THR A 72 -4.43 -4.43 -19.85
N ASP A 73 -3.53 -5.43 -19.75
CA ASP A 73 -2.24 -5.46 -20.44
C ASP A 73 -1.43 -4.17 -20.25
N PHE A 74 -1.46 -3.66 -19.02
CA PHE A 74 -0.96 -2.34 -18.70
C PHE A 74 0.54 -2.21 -18.95
N LEU A 75 1.31 -3.18 -18.47
CA LEU A 75 2.77 -3.22 -18.63
C LEU A 75 3.15 -3.98 -19.90
N PRO A 76 4.27 -3.62 -20.55
CA PRO A 76 4.90 -4.50 -21.52
C PRO A 76 5.16 -5.86 -20.88
N GLU A 77 4.98 -6.94 -21.64
CA GLU A 77 5.13 -8.31 -21.13
C GLU A 77 6.47 -8.52 -20.42
N SER A 78 7.59 -8.06 -21.00
CA SER A 78 8.91 -8.19 -20.39
C SER A 78 9.02 -7.50 -19.03
N THR A 79 8.43 -6.32 -18.86
CA THR A 79 8.42 -5.59 -17.59
C THR A 79 7.49 -6.24 -16.58
N PHE A 80 6.33 -6.74 -17.03
CA PHE A 80 5.42 -7.49 -16.17
C PHE A 80 6.08 -8.78 -15.64
N LEU A 81 6.77 -9.53 -16.50
CA LEU A 81 7.50 -10.74 -16.14
C LEU A 81 8.65 -10.43 -15.18
N GLU A 82 9.42 -9.36 -15.40
CA GLU A 82 10.48 -8.95 -14.47
C GLU A 82 9.92 -8.60 -13.08
N LEU A 83 8.83 -7.82 -13.01
CA LEU A 83 8.15 -7.52 -11.75
C LEU A 83 7.63 -8.79 -11.06
N ARG A 84 7.02 -9.70 -11.83
CA ARG A 84 6.53 -10.98 -11.32
C ARG A 84 7.66 -11.83 -10.75
N ASP A 85 8.79 -11.91 -11.43
CA ASP A 85 9.94 -12.71 -10.99
C ASP A 85 10.60 -12.14 -9.73
N ILE A 86 10.63 -10.82 -9.57
CA ILE A 86 11.05 -10.18 -8.32
C ILE A 86 10.09 -10.59 -7.20
N ILE A 87 8.79 -10.41 -7.41
CA ILE A 87 7.76 -10.68 -6.39
C ILE A 87 7.70 -12.16 -6.01
N LEU A 88 7.93 -13.08 -6.94
CA LEU A 88 7.97 -14.52 -6.67
C LEU A 88 9.15 -14.94 -5.79
N LYS A 89 10.24 -14.17 -5.79
CA LYS A 89 11.43 -14.41 -4.94
C LYS A 89 11.25 -13.87 -3.52
N GLU A 90 10.25 -13.04 -3.28
CA GLU A 90 9.94 -12.49 -1.96
C GLU A 90 9.29 -13.55 -1.06
N LEU A 91 10.02 -13.97 -0.02
CA LEU A 91 9.63 -15.09 0.86
C LEU A 91 9.03 -14.65 2.20
N LYS A 92 9.07 -13.36 2.57
CA LYS A 92 8.68 -12.90 3.91
C LYS A 92 7.42 -12.06 3.88
N THR A 93 6.29 -12.69 4.17
CA THR A 93 5.01 -11.99 4.36
C THR A 93 4.67 -11.88 5.83
N GLU A 94 4.33 -10.68 6.31
CA GLU A 94 3.70 -10.49 7.62
C GLU A 94 2.18 -10.70 7.45
N ARG A 95 1.58 -11.64 8.21
CA ARG A 95 0.15 -11.93 8.07
C ARG A 95 -0.67 -11.14 9.05
N SER A 96 -1.70 -10.48 8.53
CA SER A 96 -2.71 -9.76 9.32
C SER A 96 -4.01 -10.56 9.36
N TYR A 97 -4.57 -10.70 10.56
CA TYR A 97 -5.89 -11.30 10.76
C TYR A 97 -6.75 -10.36 11.60
N LEU A 98 -7.80 -9.82 10.99
CA LEU A 98 -8.88 -9.10 11.65
C LEU A 98 -10.13 -9.99 11.59
N PRO A 99 -10.54 -10.60 12.72
CA PRO A 99 -11.66 -11.53 12.76
C PRO A 99 -12.90 -10.99 12.03
N GLY A 100 -13.42 -11.75 11.07
CA GLY A 100 -14.63 -11.41 10.32
C GLY A 100 -14.50 -10.25 9.31
N HIS A 101 -13.32 -9.66 9.12
CA HIS A 101 -13.16 -8.50 8.25
C HIS A 101 -12.00 -8.59 7.26
N LYS A 102 -10.82 -9.06 7.70
CA LYS A 102 -9.64 -9.20 6.83
C LYS A 102 -8.82 -10.42 7.21
N LYS A 103 -8.39 -11.18 6.21
CA LYS A 103 -7.42 -12.26 6.37
C LYS A 103 -6.50 -12.29 5.14
N GLY A 104 -5.19 -12.20 5.36
CA GLY A 104 -4.20 -12.22 4.29
C GLY A 104 -2.80 -11.84 4.76
N GLY A 105 -1.82 -12.07 3.89
CA GLY A 105 -0.43 -11.63 4.05
C GLY A 105 -0.19 -10.25 3.46
N THR A 106 0.81 -9.54 3.97
CA THR A 106 1.26 -8.28 3.39
C THR A 106 2.78 -8.13 3.52
N VAL A 107 3.42 -7.52 2.52
CA VAL A 107 4.78 -7.00 2.61
C VAL A 107 4.68 -5.48 2.60
N SER A 108 5.20 -4.83 3.65
CA SER A 108 5.08 -3.40 3.87
C SER A 108 5.98 -2.59 2.94
N TYR A 109 5.70 -1.29 2.82
CA TYR A 109 6.50 -0.39 2.01
C TYR A 109 7.96 -0.35 2.44
N GLU A 110 8.20 -0.32 3.74
CA GLU A 110 9.56 -0.32 4.25
C GLU A 110 10.30 -1.63 3.93
N GLU A 111 9.68 -2.80 4.10
CA GLU A 111 10.32 -4.07 3.77
C GLU A 111 10.69 -4.14 2.28
N LEU A 112 9.82 -3.63 1.40
CA LEU A 112 10.09 -3.60 -0.03
C LEU A 112 11.28 -2.72 -0.43
N HIS A 113 11.68 -1.73 0.37
CA HIS A 113 12.93 -1.00 0.11
C HIS A 113 14.14 -1.91 0.24
N TYR A 114 14.10 -2.86 1.17
CA TYR A 114 15.21 -3.79 1.41
C TYR A 114 15.15 -5.00 0.49
N SER A 115 13.96 -5.58 0.34
CA SER A 115 13.81 -6.87 -0.32
C SER A 115 13.61 -6.74 -1.83
N ALA A 116 12.87 -5.71 -2.28
CA ALA A 116 12.52 -5.51 -3.68
C ALA A 116 12.68 -4.05 -4.17
N PRO A 117 13.90 -3.46 -4.14
CA PRO A 117 14.13 -2.04 -4.44
C PRO A 117 13.70 -1.62 -5.87
N LYS A 118 13.68 -2.56 -6.82
CA LYS A 118 13.15 -2.31 -8.18
C LYS A 118 11.65 -2.01 -8.18
N ILE A 119 10.86 -2.62 -7.29
CA ILE A 119 9.43 -2.31 -7.13
C ILE A 119 9.26 -0.87 -6.61
N ILE A 120 10.12 -0.45 -5.68
CA ILE A 120 10.12 0.93 -5.20
C ILE A 120 10.46 1.90 -6.32
N ALA A 121 11.48 1.58 -7.13
CA ALA A 121 11.82 2.41 -8.29
C ALA A 121 10.69 2.50 -9.32
N PHE A 122 9.96 1.40 -9.54
CA PHE A 122 8.76 1.41 -10.39
C PHE A 122 7.65 2.31 -9.84
N TYR A 123 7.33 2.19 -8.55
CA TYR A 123 6.32 3.01 -7.88
C TYR A 123 6.62 4.52 -7.99
N HIS A 124 7.90 4.90 -7.90
CA HIS A 124 8.36 6.29 -8.02
C HIS A 124 8.64 6.75 -9.45
N SER A 125 8.43 5.89 -10.45
CA SER A 125 8.75 6.26 -11.83
C SER A 125 7.90 7.44 -12.31
N ALA A 126 8.54 8.37 -13.01
CA ALA A 126 7.86 9.54 -13.58
C ALA A 126 6.71 9.12 -14.52
N GLN A 127 6.94 8.07 -15.31
CA GLN A 127 5.97 7.50 -16.23
C GLN A 127 4.72 6.98 -15.49
N LEU A 128 4.86 6.20 -14.41
CA LEU A 128 3.70 5.71 -13.66
C LEU A 128 2.90 6.87 -13.05
N ARG A 129 3.62 7.83 -12.45
CA ARG A 129 3.01 9.03 -11.88
C ARG A 129 2.23 9.82 -12.92
N GLU A 130 2.82 10.05 -14.11
CA GLU A 130 2.17 10.74 -15.22
C GLU A 130 0.91 9.99 -15.66
N ILE A 131 0.97 8.67 -15.84
CA ILE A 131 -0.19 7.84 -16.18
C ILE A 131 -1.31 8.03 -15.17
N VAL A 132 -1.01 7.88 -13.88
CA VAL A 132 -2.02 8.02 -12.82
C VAL A 132 -2.57 9.45 -12.81
N SER A 133 -1.73 10.48 -12.97
CA SER A 133 -2.18 11.87 -13.08
C SER A 133 -3.14 12.09 -14.26
N HIS A 134 -2.84 11.52 -15.42
CA HIS A 134 -3.71 11.63 -16.59
C HIS A 134 -5.03 10.89 -16.39
N ILE A 135 -5.02 9.71 -15.77
CA ILE A 135 -6.24 8.95 -15.43
C ILE A 135 -7.12 9.79 -14.52
N VAL A 136 -6.60 10.24 -13.37
CA VAL A 136 -7.41 10.93 -12.36
C VAL A 136 -7.72 12.39 -12.69
N GLY A 137 -7.06 12.94 -13.72
CA GLY A 137 -7.25 14.30 -14.22
C GLY A 137 -6.54 15.39 -13.42
N GLU A 138 -5.65 15.03 -12.50
CA GLU A 138 -4.93 15.95 -11.61
C GLU A 138 -3.49 15.47 -11.35
N PRO A 139 -2.52 16.37 -11.14
CA PRO A 139 -1.18 15.99 -10.71
C PRO A 139 -1.22 15.21 -9.39
N VAL A 140 -0.50 14.10 -9.34
CA VAL A 140 -0.36 13.29 -8.13
C VAL A 140 1.10 12.99 -7.83
N THR A 141 1.40 12.65 -6.58
CA THR A 141 2.69 12.12 -6.16
C THR A 141 2.49 10.87 -5.34
N PRO A 142 3.49 9.97 -5.28
CA PRO A 142 3.57 8.94 -4.25
C PRO A 142 3.23 9.50 -2.87
N THR A 143 2.46 8.74 -2.08
CA THR A 143 2.23 9.06 -0.68
C THR A 143 3.51 8.93 0.15
N PRO A 144 3.58 9.55 1.34
CA PRO A 144 4.81 9.67 2.10
C PRO A 144 5.47 8.34 2.49
N ILE A 145 6.80 8.41 2.67
CA ILE A 145 7.65 7.25 3.01
C ILE A 145 7.30 6.56 4.33
N TYR A 146 6.65 7.28 5.23
CA TYR A 146 6.25 6.79 6.54
C TYR A 146 4.89 6.09 6.58
N ASP A 147 4.14 6.08 5.47
CA ASP A 147 2.92 5.30 5.33
C ASP A 147 3.26 3.93 4.74
N GLN A 148 3.12 2.88 5.56
CA GLN A 148 3.47 1.51 5.18
C GLN A 148 2.55 0.94 4.09
N SER A 149 1.38 1.56 3.88
CA SER A 149 0.45 1.23 2.79
C SER A 149 0.70 1.99 1.49
N SER A 150 1.67 2.92 1.46
CA SER A 150 2.07 3.68 0.26
C SER A 150 2.44 2.78 -0.93
N CYS A 151 3.18 1.72 -0.68
CA CYS A 151 3.46 0.67 -1.67
C CYS A 151 3.60 -0.66 -0.92
N SER A 152 2.79 -1.66 -1.24
CA SER A 152 2.79 -2.94 -0.52
C SER A 152 2.43 -4.09 -1.45
N LEU A 153 2.84 -5.31 -1.06
CA LEU A 153 2.37 -6.53 -1.71
C LEU A 153 1.28 -7.17 -0.85
N LEU A 154 0.11 -7.43 -1.44
CA LEU A 154 -1.01 -8.07 -0.77
C LEU A 154 -1.07 -9.54 -1.18
N TYR A 155 -0.94 -10.44 -0.21
CA TYR A 155 -0.93 -11.89 -0.42
C TYR A 155 -2.24 -12.52 0.05
N TYR A 156 -2.90 -13.21 -0.87
CA TYR A 156 -4.04 -14.10 -0.62
C TYR A 156 -3.62 -15.48 -1.13
N ASP A 157 -3.25 -16.36 -0.22
CA ASP A 157 -2.64 -17.66 -0.51
C ASP A 157 -3.14 -18.77 0.42
N LYS A 158 -4.09 -18.45 1.30
CA LYS A 158 -4.82 -19.41 2.13
C LYS A 158 -6.31 -19.34 1.83
N PRO A 159 -7.01 -20.49 1.80
CA PRO A 159 -8.45 -20.51 1.66
C PRO A 159 -9.12 -19.58 2.68
N GLY A 160 -10.09 -18.82 2.18
CA GLY A 160 -10.82 -17.84 2.96
C GLY A 160 -10.10 -16.52 3.21
N ASP A 161 -8.89 -16.28 2.67
CA ASP A 161 -8.29 -14.95 2.68
C ASP A 161 -9.20 -13.97 1.93
N HIS A 162 -9.51 -12.82 2.53
CA HIS A 162 -10.46 -11.82 2.00
C HIS A 162 -10.25 -10.45 2.63
N ILE A 163 -10.95 -9.46 2.08
CA ILE A 163 -11.21 -8.19 2.76
C ILE A 163 -12.67 -7.78 2.52
N GLY A 164 -13.41 -7.57 3.60
CA GLY A 164 -14.82 -7.18 3.56
C GLY A 164 -15.05 -5.81 2.94
N TRP A 165 -16.30 -5.36 2.91
CA TRP A 165 -16.65 -4.02 2.43
C TRP A 165 -15.96 -2.95 3.29
N HIS A 166 -15.21 -2.07 2.65
CA HIS A 166 -14.51 -0.98 3.32
C HIS A 166 -14.23 0.19 2.38
N TYR A 167 -13.83 1.30 2.98
CA TYR A 167 -13.18 2.42 2.32
C TYR A 167 -11.73 2.48 2.75
N ASP A 168 -10.86 2.97 1.86
CA ASP A 168 -9.50 3.33 2.26
C ASP A 168 -9.52 4.56 3.16
N HIS A 169 -8.57 4.62 4.08
CA HIS A 169 -8.38 5.80 4.91
C HIS A 169 -7.54 6.83 4.17
N ASN A 170 -8.08 8.04 3.98
CA ASN A 170 -7.32 9.17 3.48
C ASN A 170 -6.76 10.00 4.64
N PHE A 171 -5.45 9.88 4.88
CA PHE A 171 -4.74 10.65 5.91
C PHE A 171 -4.27 12.02 5.44
N TYR A 172 -4.44 12.33 4.16
CA TYR A 172 -3.83 13.47 3.49
C TYR A 172 -4.81 14.64 3.34
N ASN A 173 -4.28 15.82 3.01
CA ASN A 173 -5.07 17.01 2.73
C ASN A 173 -5.68 16.99 1.32
N GLY A 174 -5.05 16.25 0.39
CA GLY A 174 -5.52 16.10 -0.98
C GLY A 174 -6.42 14.90 -1.20
N ARG A 175 -6.71 14.62 -2.48
CA ARG A 175 -7.34 13.37 -2.91
C ARG A 175 -6.36 12.21 -2.72
N HIS A 176 -6.87 11.01 -2.53
CA HIS A 176 -6.09 9.79 -2.30
C HIS A 176 -6.58 8.68 -3.22
N PHE A 177 -5.66 8.14 -3.99
CA PHE A 177 -5.93 7.11 -4.99
C PHE A 177 -5.11 5.86 -4.70
N THR A 178 -5.70 4.71 -4.99
CA THR A 178 -5.05 3.41 -4.91
C THR A 178 -4.93 2.87 -6.33
N ALA A 179 -3.73 2.45 -6.69
CA ALA A 179 -3.38 1.78 -7.93
C ALA A 179 -2.97 0.34 -7.62
N LEU A 180 -3.72 -0.63 -8.13
CA LEU A 180 -3.47 -2.05 -7.98
C LEU A 180 -3.00 -2.65 -9.29
N ILE A 181 -2.01 -3.54 -9.22
CA ILE A 181 -1.62 -4.43 -10.32
C ILE A 181 -1.63 -5.86 -9.78
N PRO A 182 -2.58 -6.72 -10.18
CA PRO A 182 -2.51 -8.14 -9.92
C PRO A 182 -1.28 -8.72 -10.64
N ILE A 183 -0.42 -9.38 -9.87
CA ILE A 183 0.81 -10.02 -10.34
C ILE A 183 0.59 -11.52 -10.50
N ILE A 184 -0.15 -12.09 -9.56
CA ILE A 184 -0.63 -13.47 -9.58
C ILE A 184 -2.12 -13.41 -9.29
N ASN A 185 -2.93 -14.13 -10.06
CA ASN A 185 -4.35 -14.29 -9.77
C ASN A 185 -4.87 -15.56 -10.45
N GLN A 186 -4.60 -16.73 -9.87
CA GLN A 186 -4.85 -18.00 -10.55
C GLN A 186 -5.19 -19.15 -9.60
N HIS A 187 -5.86 -20.15 -10.14
CA HIS A 187 -5.93 -21.49 -9.58
C HIS A 187 -4.61 -22.23 -9.84
N LEU A 188 -4.05 -22.87 -8.82
CA LEU A 188 -2.71 -23.47 -8.83
C LEU A 188 -2.64 -24.74 -9.71
N ALA A 189 -3.70 -25.55 -9.73
CA ALA A 189 -3.73 -26.77 -10.54
C ALA A 189 -4.01 -26.52 -12.04
N THR A 190 -4.94 -25.63 -12.37
CA THR A 190 -5.43 -25.44 -13.75
C THR A 190 -4.83 -24.21 -14.43
N ASN A 191 -4.15 -23.33 -13.69
CA ASN A 191 -3.74 -21.98 -14.13
C ASN A 191 -4.91 -21.10 -14.62
N ALA A 192 -6.16 -21.49 -14.39
CA ALA A 192 -7.32 -20.65 -14.66
C ALA A 192 -7.33 -19.42 -13.73
N LEU A 193 -8.06 -18.37 -14.10
CA LEU A 193 -8.23 -17.21 -13.23
C LEU A 193 -8.87 -17.64 -11.90
N SER A 194 -8.39 -17.11 -10.76
CA SER A 194 -9.01 -17.35 -9.46
C SER A 194 -10.48 -16.90 -9.47
N SER A 195 -11.32 -17.64 -8.77
CA SER A 195 -12.74 -17.33 -8.54
C SER A 195 -12.95 -16.06 -7.68
N THR A 196 -11.88 -15.53 -7.10
CA THR A 196 -11.91 -14.32 -6.26
C THR A 196 -12.24 -13.08 -7.07
N GLN A 197 -13.24 -12.32 -6.60
CA GLN A 197 -13.75 -11.13 -7.27
C GLN A 197 -13.48 -9.87 -6.44
N LEU A 198 -12.97 -8.84 -7.11
CA LEU A 198 -12.96 -7.46 -6.60
C LEU A 198 -14.30 -6.82 -6.91
N PHE A 199 -15.04 -6.43 -5.88
CA PHE A 199 -16.29 -5.68 -6.02
C PHE A 199 -16.09 -4.22 -5.66
N VAL A 200 -16.78 -3.35 -6.39
CA VAL A 200 -16.95 -1.94 -6.06
C VAL A 200 -18.43 -1.58 -6.03
N LYS A 201 -18.81 -0.65 -5.16
CA LYS A 201 -20.18 -0.12 -5.14
C LYS A 201 -20.21 1.23 -5.85
N LYS A 202 -20.87 1.29 -7.01
CA LYS A 202 -21.09 2.50 -7.81
C LYS A 202 -22.57 2.82 -7.86
N ASN A 203 -22.95 4.06 -7.52
CA ASN A 203 -24.34 4.53 -7.60
C ASN A 203 -25.36 3.55 -6.97
N GLY A 204 -24.99 2.93 -5.84
CA GLY A 204 -25.82 1.95 -5.14
C GLY A 204 -25.76 0.52 -5.68
N ARG A 205 -25.15 0.27 -6.85
CA ARG A 205 -25.00 -1.06 -7.47
C ARG A 205 -23.62 -1.66 -7.21
N GLU A 206 -23.57 -2.97 -7.03
CA GLU A 206 -22.32 -3.72 -6.93
C GLU A 206 -21.86 -4.11 -8.34
N GLU A 207 -20.58 -3.85 -8.64
CA GLU A 207 -19.96 -4.19 -9.91
C GLU A 207 -18.66 -4.96 -9.65
N VAL A 208 -18.43 -6.00 -10.44
CA VAL A 208 -17.17 -6.77 -10.41
C VAL A 208 -16.15 -6.07 -11.30
N ILE A 209 -14.98 -5.76 -10.75
CA ILE A 209 -13.84 -5.27 -11.51
C ILE A 209 -12.94 -6.46 -11.85
N PRO A 210 -12.76 -6.80 -13.15
CA PRO A 210 -11.84 -7.84 -13.57
C PRO A 210 -10.42 -7.54 -13.10
N THR A 211 -9.74 -8.55 -12.57
CA THR A 211 -8.35 -8.43 -12.12
C THR A 211 -7.47 -9.57 -12.63
N PRO A 212 -7.45 -9.86 -13.95
CA PRO A 212 -6.43 -10.74 -14.49
C PRO A 212 -5.03 -10.14 -14.25
N PRO A 213 -3.98 -10.97 -14.22
CA PRO A 213 -2.61 -10.48 -14.10
C PRO A 213 -2.32 -9.38 -15.15
N ASN A 214 -1.47 -8.42 -14.80
CA ASN A 214 -1.12 -7.26 -15.63
C ASN A 214 -2.28 -6.27 -15.91
N THR A 215 -3.29 -6.22 -15.05
CA THR A 215 -4.35 -5.19 -15.11
C THR A 215 -4.07 -4.07 -14.12
N LEU A 216 -3.96 -2.82 -14.59
CA LEU A 216 -3.94 -1.67 -13.70
C LEU A 216 -5.37 -1.31 -13.29
N VAL A 217 -5.66 -1.35 -11.99
CA VAL A 217 -6.91 -0.83 -11.43
C VAL A 217 -6.59 0.41 -10.62
N VAL A 218 -7.16 1.56 -10.98
CA VAL A 218 -7.02 2.81 -10.19
C VAL A 218 -8.37 3.16 -9.61
N PHE A 219 -8.43 3.55 -8.34
CA PHE A 219 -9.66 4.01 -7.69
C PHE A 219 -9.42 5.00 -6.55
N GLU A 220 -10.42 5.83 -6.22
CA GLU A 220 -10.36 6.76 -5.08
C GLU A 220 -10.89 6.06 -3.83
N GLY A 221 -10.02 5.31 -3.14
CA GLY A 221 -10.43 4.36 -2.10
C GLY A 221 -11.24 4.94 -0.94
N ALA A 222 -11.03 6.22 -0.60
CA ALA A 222 -11.82 6.90 0.44
C ALA A 222 -13.25 7.27 0.00
N LYS A 223 -13.56 7.09 -1.29
CA LYS A 223 -14.85 7.43 -1.92
C LYS A 223 -15.48 6.27 -2.69
N THR A 224 -14.77 5.15 -2.83
CA THR A 224 -15.23 3.95 -3.53
C THR A 224 -15.32 2.81 -2.52
N LEU A 225 -16.53 2.41 -2.15
CA LEU A 225 -16.75 1.25 -1.27
C LEU A 225 -16.38 -0.01 -2.05
N HIS A 226 -15.51 -0.84 -1.49
CA HIS A 226 -14.98 -2.00 -2.20
C HIS A 226 -14.71 -3.19 -1.27
N LYS A 227 -14.68 -4.40 -1.84
CA LYS A 227 -14.35 -5.65 -1.14
C LYS A 227 -13.67 -6.64 -2.07
N VAL A 228 -13.00 -7.64 -1.51
CA VAL A 228 -12.53 -8.82 -2.25
C VAL A 228 -13.16 -10.06 -1.62
N THR A 229 -13.78 -10.91 -2.44
CA THR A 229 -14.40 -12.15 -1.95
C THR A 229 -13.36 -13.13 -1.39
N PRO A 230 -13.78 -14.09 -0.55
CA PRO A 230 -12.88 -15.14 -0.06
C PRO A 230 -12.20 -15.93 -1.17
N LEU A 231 -10.90 -16.16 -0.98
CA LEU A 231 -10.07 -17.01 -1.82
C LEU A 231 -10.53 -18.48 -1.74
N GLY A 232 -10.65 -19.12 -2.90
CA GLY A 232 -11.00 -20.54 -3.01
C GLY A 232 -9.86 -21.48 -2.56
N PRO A 233 -10.13 -22.79 -2.48
CA PRO A 233 -9.08 -23.79 -2.34
C PRO A 233 -8.16 -23.77 -3.57
N ASP A 234 -6.88 -24.06 -3.36
CA ASP A 234 -5.87 -24.15 -4.43
C ASP A 234 -5.79 -22.90 -5.32
N GLU A 235 -6.08 -21.73 -4.76
CA GLU A 235 -5.93 -20.45 -5.46
C GLU A 235 -4.82 -19.62 -4.82
N ARG A 236 -4.20 -18.77 -5.64
CA ARG A 236 -3.22 -17.78 -5.17
C ARG A 236 -3.42 -16.47 -5.89
N ARG A 237 -3.41 -15.39 -5.11
CA ARG A 237 -3.53 -14.04 -5.59
C ARG A 237 -2.54 -13.13 -4.88
N VAL A 238 -1.73 -12.42 -5.65
CA VAL A 238 -0.74 -11.45 -5.17
C VAL A 238 -0.91 -10.16 -5.95
N LEU A 239 -1.10 -9.05 -5.24
CA LEU A 239 -1.26 -7.73 -5.85
C LEU A 239 -0.17 -6.80 -5.38
N LEU A 240 0.37 -6.02 -6.31
CA LEU A 240 1.08 -4.80 -5.98
C LEU A 240 0.06 -3.69 -5.76
N SER A 241 0.06 -3.10 -4.56
CA SER A 241 -0.79 -1.96 -4.18
C SER A 241 0.08 -0.73 -3.98
N MET A 242 -0.25 0.36 -4.65
CA MET A 242 0.46 1.64 -4.59
C MET A 242 -0.53 2.75 -4.37
N THR A 243 -0.21 3.78 -3.59
CA THR A 243 -1.12 4.90 -3.36
C THR A 243 -0.53 6.23 -3.77
N PHE A 244 -1.38 7.14 -4.20
CA PHE A 244 -1.00 8.45 -4.72
C PHE A 244 -1.88 9.53 -4.11
N SER A 245 -1.34 10.72 -3.92
CA SER A 245 -2.10 11.87 -3.44
C SER A 245 -1.81 13.14 -4.24
N THR A 246 -2.83 13.99 -4.39
CA THR A 246 -2.66 15.34 -4.94
C THR A 246 -1.99 16.28 -3.94
N THR A 247 -2.06 15.99 -2.64
CA THR A 247 -1.38 16.78 -1.60
C THR A 247 -1.01 15.86 -0.44
N PRO A 248 0.17 15.21 -0.46
CA PRO A 248 0.56 14.13 0.46
C PRO A 248 0.90 14.61 1.89
N LYS A 249 0.54 15.83 2.27
CA LYS A 249 0.72 16.32 3.64
C LYS A 249 -0.46 15.87 4.49
N ALA A 250 -0.18 15.27 5.64
CA ALA A 250 -1.18 14.94 6.65
C ALA A 250 -1.33 16.05 7.68
N ALA A 251 -2.52 16.19 8.28
CA ALA A 251 -2.69 16.98 9.49
C ALA A 251 -2.16 16.20 10.70
N LEU A 252 -1.55 16.87 11.69
CA LEU A 252 -0.86 16.23 12.84
C LEU A 252 -1.71 15.16 13.56
N HIS A 253 -3.02 15.39 13.73
CA HIS A 253 -3.94 14.45 14.38
C HIS A 253 -4.22 13.19 13.53
N LYS A 254 -4.15 13.30 12.20
CA LYS A 254 -4.29 12.16 11.27
C LYS A 254 -3.04 11.27 11.27
N GLU A 255 -1.89 11.79 11.69
CA GLU A 255 -0.65 11.00 11.81
C GLU A 255 -0.74 9.96 12.92
N VAL A 256 -1.39 10.30 14.04
CA VAL A 256 -1.58 9.36 15.16
C VAL A 256 -2.55 8.24 14.75
N ALA A 257 -3.67 8.58 14.12
CA ALA A 257 -4.63 7.60 13.60
C ALA A 257 -4.00 6.67 12.56
N ARG A 258 -3.13 7.20 11.68
CA ARG A 258 -2.37 6.41 10.71
C ARG A 258 -1.45 5.39 11.38
N ARG A 259 -0.69 5.77 12.40
CA ARG A 259 0.20 4.83 13.13
C ARG A 259 -0.58 3.67 13.76
N VAL A 260 -1.74 3.96 14.35
CA VAL A 260 -2.64 2.92 14.89
C VAL A 260 -3.14 1.99 13.78
N LYS A 261 -3.55 2.55 12.62
CA LYS A 261 -3.92 1.75 11.45
C LYS A 261 -2.75 0.86 11.02
N ASP A 262 -1.59 1.42 10.75
CA ASP A 262 -0.45 0.66 10.22
C ASP A 262 -0.10 -0.51 11.15
N THR A 263 -0.26 -0.33 12.46
CA THR A 263 -0.07 -1.38 13.46
C THR A 263 -1.05 -2.54 13.30
N ALA A 264 -2.33 -2.24 13.06
CA ALA A 264 -3.35 -3.27 12.88
C ALA A 264 -3.13 -4.07 11.58
N PHE A 265 -2.60 -3.43 10.54
CA PHE A 265 -2.47 -4.02 9.20
C PHE A 265 -1.09 -4.66 8.93
N PHE A 266 -0.03 -4.14 9.54
CA PHE A 266 1.36 -4.60 9.36
C PHE A 266 1.97 -5.09 10.70
N GLY A 267 1.15 -5.28 11.74
CA GLY A 267 1.57 -5.84 13.03
C GLY A 267 2.23 -4.84 14.00
N ILE A 268 2.57 -5.32 15.20
CA ILE A 268 3.14 -4.48 16.28
C ILE A 268 4.43 -3.78 15.87
N ARG A 269 5.20 -4.34 14.94
CA ARG A 269 6.37 -3.66 14.36
C ARG A 269 6.00 -2.29 13.82
N ALA A 270 4.78 -2.12 13.28
CA ALA A 270 4.30 -0.84 12.78
C ALA A 270 4.14 0.29 13.84
N LEU A 271 4.10 -0.03 15.15
CA LEU A 271 4.13 0.96 16.25
C LEU A 271 5.54 1.48 16.53
N TRP A 272 6.52 0.62 16.30
CA TRP A 272 7.94 0.87 16.58
C TRP A 272 8.70 1.29 15.31
N THR A 273 8.03 1.26 14.17
CA THR A 273 8.43 1.83 12.87
C THR A 273 7.76 3.16 12.61
#